data_AF-W4VEA2-F1
#
_entry.id   AF-W4VEA2-F1
#
_cell.length_a   1.000
_cell.length_b   1.000
_cell.length_c   1.000
_cell.angle_alpha   90.00
_cell.angle_beta   90.00
_cell.angle_gamma   90.00
#
_symmetry.space_group_name_H-M   'P 1'
#
loop_
_entity.id
_entity.type
_entity.pdbx_description
1 polymer ?
#
loop_
_entity_poly.entity_id
_entity_poly.type
_entity_poly.pdbx_seq_one_letter_code
_entity_poly.pdbx_strand_id
1 'polypeptide(L)'
;MLIKGDYHVHTPFCPHGSADAVQNYIEEAIKKGLTEITFTEHAPLPVNFIDPTPHQDSAMNWKDIDNYIDTINAAKKHINPKLLSI
;
A
#
# COMPACT_ATOMS: atom_id res chain seq x y z
N MET A 1 12.41 3.82 -23.13
CA MET A 1 12.44 4.31 -21.74
C MET A 1 12.37 3.10 -20.83
N LEU A 2 13.29 2.94 -19.88
CA LEU A 2 13.17 1.91 -18.85
C LEU A 2 12.20 2.42 -17.78
N ILE A 3 11.08 1.72 -17.59
CA ILE A 3 10.15 1.99 -16.49
C ILE A 3 10.86 1.57 -15.20
N LYS A 4 11.04 2.52 -14.28
CA LYS A 4 11.79 2.28 -13.03
C LYS A 4 10.93 1.69 -11.92
N GLY A 5 9.63 1.98 -11.90
CA GLY A 5 8.79 1.58 -10.80
C GLY A 5 7.30 1.74 -11.04
N ASP A 6 6.53 1.24 -10.07
CA ASP A 6 5.09 1.42 -9.94
C ASP A 6 4.80 2.31 -8.73
N TYR A 7 4.12 3.44 -8.93
CA TYR A 7 3.96 4.45 -7.91
C TYR A 7 2.52 4.56 -7.38
N HIS A 8 1.66 3.60 -7.72
CA HIS A 8 0.27 3.58 -7.28
C HIS A 8 -0.18 2.16 -6.96
N VAL A 9 0.31 1.62 -5.84
CA VAL A 9 0.02 0.25 -5.42
C VAL A 9 -0.70 0.27 -4.08
N HIS A 10 -1.76 -0.52 -3.97
CA HIS A 10 -2.49 -0.74 -2.71
C HIS A 10 -2.04 -2.02 -2.03
N THR A 11 -2.38 -2.14 -0.75
CA THR A 11 -1.97 -3.25 0.12
C THR A 11 -3.21 -3.90 0.76
N PRO A 12 -3.07 -4.93 1.60
CA PRO A 12 -4.21 -5.47 2.36
C PRO A 12 -4.87 -4.49 3.31
N PHE A 13 -4.29 -3.31 3.51
CA PHE A 13 -4.91 -2.22 4.25
C PHE A 13 -6.02 -1.52 3.44
N CYS A 14 -6.12 -1.80 2.14
CA CYS A 14 -7.26 -1.47 1.30
C CYS A 14 -8.39 -2.48 1.54
N PRO A 15 -9.54 -2.08 2.11
CA PRO A 15 -10.60 -3.03 2.45
C PRO A 15 -11.24 -3.73 1.24
N HIS A 16 -11.17 -3.10 0.06
CA HIS A 16 -11.69 -3.61 -1.20
C HIS A 16 -10.57 -4.12 -2.14
N GLY A 17 -9.34 -4.17 -1.66
CA GLY A 17 -8.20 -4.75 -2.37
C GLY A 17 -8.12 -6.27 -2.22
N SER A 18 -7.04 -6.87 -2.72
CA SER A 18 -6.73 -8.26 -2.39
C SER A 18 -6.12 -8.36 -0.98
N ALA A 19 -6.16 -9.57 -0.41
CA ALA A 19 -5.55 -9.86 0.89
C ALA A 19 -4.07 -10.28 0.78
N ASP A 20 -3.41 -10.01 -0.35
CA ASP A 20 -2.05 -10.45 -0.62
C ASP A 20 -1.04 -9.73 0.28
N ALA A 21 -0.13 -10.46 0.92
CA ALA A 21 0.88 -9.84 1.79
C ALA A 21 1.69 -8.75 1.06
N VAL A 22 2.04 -7.67 1.77
CA VAL A 22 2.88 -6.57 1.25
C VAL A 22 4.15 -7.09 0.57
N GLN A 23 4.75 -8.16 1.11
CA GLN A 23 5.93 -8.83 0.56
C GLN A 23 5.70 -9.38 -0.84
N ASN A 24 4.50 -9.89 -1.15
CA ASN A 24 4.19 -10.43 -2.47
C ASN A 24 4.30 -9.34 -3.55
N TYR A 25 3.81 -8.12 -3.27
CA TYR A 25 3.93 -7.00 -4.21
C TYR A 25 5.39 -6.60 -4.47
N ILE A 26 6.22 -6.60 -3.42
CA ILE A 26 7.65 -6.31 -3.53
C ILE A 26 8.35 -7.38 -4.38
N GLU A 27 8.07 -8.66 -4.12
CA GLU A 27 8.66 -9.76 -4.89
C GLU A 27 8.25 -9.70 -6.36
N GLU A 28 6.98 -9.40 -6.64
CA GLU A 28 6.50 -9.22 -8.01
C GLU A 28 7.13 -8.02 -8.71
N ALA A 29 7.33 -6.90 -8.01
CA ALA A 29 8.05 -5.74 -8.55
C ALA A 29 9.50 -6.11 -8.92
N ILE A 30 10.20 -6.84 -8.06
CA ILE A 30 11.57 -7.31 -8.31
C ILE A 30 11.61 -8.27 -9.52
N LYS A 31 10.68 -9.23 -9.59
CA LYS A 31 10.58 -10.17 -10.74
C LYS A 31 10.34 -9.44 -12.06
N LYS A 32 9.59 -8.34 -12.03
CA LYS A 32 9.34 -7.47 -13.19
C LYS A 32 10.50 -6.52 -13.52
N GLY A 33 11.59 -6.56 -12.75
CA GLY A 33 12.77 -5.72 -12.96
C GLY A 33 12.59 -4.27 -12.50
N LEU A 34 11.57 -3.98 -11.67
CA LEU A 34 11.37 -2.66 -11.09
C LEU A 34 12.40 -2.42 -9.97
N THR A 35 12.84 -1.18 -9.87
CA THR A 35 13.77 -0.71 -8.83
C THR A 35 13.11 0.26 -7.85
N GLU A 36 11.84 0.62 -8.10
CA GLU A 36 11.01 1.51 -7.28
C GLU A 36 9.57 0.96 -7.19
N ILE A 37 8.93 1.03 -6.02
CA ILE A 37 7.50 0.78 -5.78
C ILE A 37 7.00 1.79 -4.72
N THR A 38 5.79 2.30 -4.84
CA THR A 38 5.18 3.16 -3.80
C THR A 38 3.82 2.59 -3.41
N PHE A 39 3.61 2.42 -2.12
CA PHE A 39 2.29 2.05 -1.61
C PHE A 39 1.48 3.31 -1.32
N THR A 40 0.37 3.48 -2.01
CA THR A 40 -0.48 4.68 -1.97
C THR A 40 -1.84 4.34 -1.40
N GLU A 41 -1.88 3.95 -0.13
CA GLU A 41 -3.12 3.45 0.46
C GLU A 41 -4.20 4.54 0.56
N HIS A 42 -5.46 4.12 0.53
CA HIS A 42 -6.57 5.03 0.78
C HIS A 42 -6.57 5.50 2.24
N ALA A 43 -6.22 6.77 2.44
CA ALA A 43 -6.26 7.39 3.77
C ALA A 43 -7.67 7.32 4.37
N PRO A 44 -7.81 7.13 5.70
CA PRO A 44 -9.12 7.02 6.32
C PRO A 44 -10.01 8.23 6.05
N LEU A 45 -11.28 7.95 5.79
CA LEU A 45 -12.28 9.00 5.57
C LEU A 45 -12.47 9.84 6.85
N PRO A 46 -12.83 11.13 6.73
CA PRO A 46 -13.13 11.96 7.90
C PRO A 46 -14.18 11.30 8.80
N VAL A 47 -14.03 11.41 10.13
CA VAL A 47 -14.91 10.74 11.11
C VAL A 47 -16.40 11.07 10.92
N ASN A 48 -16.70 12.27 10.40
CA ASN A 48 -18.08 12.74 10.16
C ASN A 48 -18.55 12.53 8.72
N PHE A 49 -17.76 11.85 7.87
CA PHE A 49 -18.12 11.53 6.50
C PHE A 49 -18.65 10.09 6.44
N ILE A 50 -19.85 9.92 5.89
CA ILE A 50 -20.43 8.60 5.64
C ILE A 50 -20.04 8.20 4.23
N ASP A 51 -19.34 7.07 4.11
CA ASP A 51 -18.98 6.51 2.81
C ASP A 51 -20.27 6.18 2.02
N PRO A 52 -20.46 6.75 0.81
CA PRO A 52 -21.65 6.52 0.02
C PRO A 52 -21.66 5.16 -0.71
N THR A 53 -20.55 4.41 -0.68
CA THR A 53 -20.48 3.09 -1.31
C THR A 53 -21.34 2.06 -0.56
N PRO A 54 -21.90 1.06 -1.25
CA PRO A 54 -22.76 0.05 -0.62
C PRO A 54 -22.09 -0.70 0.54
N HIS A 55 -20.77 -0.90 0.45
CA HIS A 55 -19.99 -1.66 1.42
C HIS A 55 -19.25 -0.79 2.44
N GLN A 56 -19.23 0.53 2.25
CA GLN A 56 -18.54 1.51 3.10
C GLN A 56 -17.06 1.16 3.33
N ASP A 57 -16.40 0.72 2.27
CA ASP A 57 -15.10 0.09 2.28
C ASP A 57 -14.07 0.84 1.41
N SER A 58 -14.35 2.09 1.03
CA SER A 58 -13.52 2.88 0.10
C SER A 58 -12.15 3.28 0.66
N ALA A 59 -11.92 3.12 1.97
CA ALA A 59 -10.70 3.57 2.62
C ALA A 59 -10.32 2.75 3.85
N MET A 60 -9.03 2.80 4.21
CA MET A 60 -8.51 2.20 5.43
C MET A 60 -9.24 2.72 6.67
N ASN A 61 -9.33 1.91 7.74
CA ASN A 61 -9.87 2.36 9.01
C ASN A 61 -8.83 3.16 9.81
N TRP A 62 -9.25 4.17 10.57
CA TRP A 62 -8.38 4.96 11.45
C TRP A 62 -7.52 4.12 12.38
N LYS A 63 -8.06 3.01 12.91
CA LYS A 63 -7.34 2.11 13.83
C LYS A 63 -6.16 1.37 13.16
N ASP A 64 -6.15 1.28 11.84
CA ASP A 64 -5.18 0.48 11.09
C ASP A 64 -3.99 1.32 10.59
N ILE A 65 -4.02 2.66 10.75
CA ILE A 65 -2.93 3.58 10.32
C ILE A 65 -1.58 3.16 10.91
N ASP A 66 -1.51 2.96 12.23
CA ASP A 66 -0.23 2.66 12.89
C ASP A 66 0.33 1.33 12.40
N ASN A 67 -0.54 0.31 12.27
CA ASN A 67 -0.15 -0.98 11.75
C ASN A 67 0.29 -0.91 10.28
N TYR A 68 -0.37 -0.09 9.45
CA TYR A 68 0.05 0.18 8.08
C TYR A 68 1.45 0.77 8.03
N ILE A 69 1.68 1.86 8.77
CA ILE A 69 2.97 2.55 8.82
C ILE A 69 4.08 1.60 9.29
N ASP A 70 3.84 0.85 10.36
CA ASP A 70 4.80 -0.11 10.91
C ASP A 70 5.11 -1.24 9.92
N THR A 71 4.08 -1.78 9.25
CA THR A 71 4.23 -2.83 8.25
C THR A 71 5.07 -2.34 7.06
N ILE A 72 4.77 -1.16 6.52
CA ILE A 72 5.52 -0.62 5.39
C ILE A 72 6.96 -0.26 5.81
N ASN A 73 7.16 0.30 7.00
CA ASN A 73 8.50 0.60 7.51
C ASN A 73 9.32 -0.67 7.78
N ALA A 74 8.70 -1.75 8.26
CA ALA A 74 9.35 -3.04 8.38
C ALA A 74 9.76 -3.57 7.01
N ALA A 75 8.87 -3.50 6.02
CA ALA A 75 9.17 -3.92 4.65
C ALA A 75 10.34 -3.13 4.03
N LYS A 76 10.41 -1.81 4.26
CA LYS A 76 11.53 -0.94 3.80
C LYS A 76 12.90 -1.44 4.27
N LYS A 77 13.02 -2.01 5.48
CA LYS A 77 14.31 -2.45 6.05
C LYS A 77 14.93 -3.63 5.30
N HIS A 78 14.11 -4.44 4.65
CA HIS A 78 14.56 -5.65 3.97
C HIS A 78 14.90 -5.42 2.50
N ILE A 79 14.85 -4.17 2.03
CA ILE A 79 14.99 -3.83 0.62
C ILE A 79 15.73 -2.50 0.45
N ASN A 80 16.20 -2.22 -0.77
CA ASN A 80 16.85 -0.95 -1.07
C ASN A 80 15.91 0.22 -0.70
N PRO A 81 16.35 1.23 0.08
CA PRO A 81 15.50 2.36 0.48
C PRO A 81 14.88 3.13 -0.68
N LYS A 82 15.49 3.08 -1.87
CA LYS A 82 14.92 3.66 -3.10
C LYS A 82 13.75 2.86 -3.67
N LEU A 83 13.59 1.60 -3.25
CA LEU A 83 12.50 0.75 -3.69
C LEU A 83 11.17 1.17 -3.07
N LEU A 84 11.11 1.88 -1.93
CA LEU A 84 9.83 2.04 -1.24
C LEU A 84 9.63 3.42 -0.60
N SER A 85 8.72 4.22 -1.18
CA SER A 85 8.17 5.45 -0.58
C SER A 85 6.74 5.25 -0.08
N ILE A 86 6.36 6.05 0.92
CA ILE A 86 4.98 6.28 1.38
C ILE A 86 4.66 7.71 0.93
#